data_AF-H0YN11-F1
#
_entry.id   AF-H0YN11-F1
#
_cell.length_a   1.000
_cell.length_b   1.000
_cell.length_c   1.000
_cell.angle_alpha   90.00
_cell.angle_beta   90.00
_cell.angle_gamma   90.00
#
_symmetry.space_group_name_H-M   'P 1'
#
loop_
_entity.id
_entity.type
_entity.pdbx_description
1 polymer ?
#
loop_
_entity_poly.entity_id
_entity_poly.type
_entity_poly.pdbx_seq_one_letter_code
_entity_poly.pdbx_strand_id
1 'polypeptide(L)'
;MALPHDSNETSYLLPPNNEDWGRQTIPDFVYGQKDLMAEGIQWPRNAPGIPDALPQSPFDAALCSAWKQRVELGLFRYRLRELQTQILPGAVGFVAQLNVERGVQRRPPQTIKSVRQAFDPVQFNFNKIRPGEVLFRLHREPDLPGTLLQEDILVVINVSPLEWGHVLLVPEPARQLPQRLLPGALRAGIEAVLLSLHPGFRVGFNSLGGLASV
;
A
#
# COMPACT_ATOMS: atom_id res chain seq x y z
N MET A 1 -32.55 -16.70 -1.63
CA MET A 1 -32.21 -15.42 -2.25
C MET A 1 -30.70 -15.27 -2.16
N ALA A 2 -30.01 -15.39 -3.30
CA ALA A 2 -28.57 -15.23 -3.36
C ALA A 2 -28.22 -13.74 -3.19
N LEU A 3 -27.30 -13.45 -2.27
CA LEU A 3 -26.70 -12.13 -2.15
C LEU A 3 -25.97 -11.81 -3.47
N PRO A 4 -26.10 -10.59 -4.01
CA PRO A 4 -25.37 -10.22 -5.21
C PRO A 4 -23.87 -10.20 -4.87
N HIS A 5 -23.07 -10.99 -5.60
CA HIS A 5 -21.63 -10.84 -5.60
C HIS A 5 -21.29 -9.44 -6.13
N ASP A 6 -20.59 -8.64 -5.33
CA ASP A 6 -20.10 -7.32 -5.74
C ASP A 6 -19.19 -7.48 -6.95
N SER A 7 -19.62 -6.92 -8.07
CA SER A 7 -18.95 -6.96 -9.38
C SER A 7 -17.65 -6.16 -9.44
N ASN A 8 -17.22 -5.56 -8.33
CA ASN A 8 -16.00 -4.76 -8.22
C ASN A 8 -14.75 -5.53 -7.74
N GLU A 9 -14.86 -6.76 -7.21
CA GLU A 9 -13.68 -7.48 -6.71
C GLU A 9 -12.73 -7.93 -7.84
N THR A 10 -13.25 -8.16 -9.05
CA THR A 10 -12.44 -8.68 -10.18
C THR A 10 -11.68 -7.60 -10.95
N SER A 11 -11.96 -6.31 -10.72
CA SER A 11 -11.39 -5.22 -11.53
C SER A 11 -9.92 -4.92 -11.23
N TYR A 12 -9.42 -5.33 -10.05
CA TYR A 12 -8.04 -5.09 -9.60
C TYR A 12 -7.14 -6.34 -9.72
N LEU A 13 -7.72 -7.45 -10.18
CA LEU A 13 -7.03 -8.72 -10.33
C LEU A 13 -6.33 -8.79 -11.68
N LEU A 14 -5.11 -9.32 -11.69
CA LEU A 14 -4.37 -9.60 -12.91
C LEU A 14 -4.87 -10.88 -13.56
N PRO A 15 -4.76 -10.99 -14.90
CA PRO A 15 -4.95 -12.26 -15.58
C PRO A 15 -3.86 -13.25 -15.15
N PRO A 16 -4.14 -14.57 -15.24
CA PRO A 16 -3.18 -15.59 -14.81
C PRO A 16 -1.90 -15.61 -15.65
N ASN A 17 -1.91 -15.08 -16.87
CA ASN A 17 -0.75 -15.06 -17.77
C ASN A 17 0.05 -13.76 -17.62
N ASN A 18 1.37 -13.88 -17.47
CA ASN A 18 2.26 -12.75 -17.17
C ASN A 18 2.57 -11.85 -18.37
N GLU A 19 2.50 -12.38 -19.59
CA GLU A 19 2.75 -11.63 -20.84
C GLU A 19 1.73 -10.51 -21.06
N ASP A 20 0.54 -10.65 -20.48
CA ASP A 20 -0.58 -9.72 -20.65
C ASP A 20 -0.54 -8.55 -19.66
N TRP A 21 0.23 -8.65 -18.57
CA TRP A 21 0.27 -7.62 -17.53
C TRP A 21 0.82 -6.28 -18.04
N GLY A 22 1.79 -6.32 -18.96
CA GLY A 22 2.36 -5.11 -19.55
C GLY A 22 1.46 -4.40 -20.56
N ARG A 23 0.38 -5.05 -21.00
CA ARG A 23 -0.59 -4.51 -21.97
C ARG A 23 -1.84 -3.94 -21.31
N GLN A 24 -2.05 -4.23 -20.03
CA GLN A 24 -3.20 -3.75 -19.29
C GLN A 24 -2.98 -2.31 -18.80
N THR A 25 -4.02 -1.50 -18.91
CA THR A 25 -4.11 -0.22 -18.23
C THR A 25 -4.23 -0.46 -16.73
N ILE A 26 -3.51 0.34 -15.92
CA ILE A 26 -3.64 0.29 -14.47
C ILE A 26 -5.08 0.67 -14.11
N PRO A 27 -5.83 -0.16 -13.36
CA PRO A 27 -7.19 0.15 -12.98
C PRO A 27 -7.24 1.29 -11.97
N ASP A 28 -8.32 2.07 -12.01
CA ASP A 28 -8.52 3.20 -11.10
C ASP A 28 -9.43 2.79 -9.94
N PHE A 29 -8.96 2.99 -8.72
CA PHE A 29 -9.81 3.00 -7.53
C PHE A 29 -10.35 4.41 -7.33
N VAL A 30 -11.60 4.61 -7.73
CA VAL A 30 -12.27 5.92 -7.67
C VAL A 30 -12.99 6.08 -6.32
N TYR A 31 -12.78 7.22 -5.65
CA TYR A 31 -13.41 7.53 -4.38
C TYR A 31 -13.76 9.01 -4.25
N GLY A 32 -14.80 9.33 -3.49
CA GLY A 32 -15.22 10.69 -3.20
C GLY A 32 -15.26 10.99 -1.70
N GLN A 33 -15.72 12.19 -1.36
CA GLN A 33 -15.80 12.65 0.04
C GLN A 33 -16.69 11.74 0.92
N LYS A 34 -17.70 11.11 0.33
CA LYS A 34 -18.64 10.18 0.99
C LYS A 34 -17.99 8.87 1.44
N ASP A 35 -16.88 8.49 0.82
CA ASP A 35 -16.17 7.24 1.08
C ASP A 35 -15.11 7.40 2.18
N LEU A 36 -14.81 8.65 2.57
CA LEU A 36 -13.85 8.98 3.61
C LEU A 36 -14.53 8.93 4.99
N MET A 37 -14.09 8.01 5.83
CA MET A 37 -14.61 7.84 7.18
C MET A 37 -14.09 8.94 8.10
N ALA A 38 -14.93 9.93 8.39
CA ALA A 38 -14.62 10.97 9.38
C ALA A 38 -14.64 10.43 10.82
N GLU A 39 -15.38 9.35 11.06
CA GLU A 39 -15.50 8.71 12.38
C GLU A 39 -14.30 7.78 12.62
N GLY A 40 -13.67 7.91 13.79
CA GLY A 40 -12.49 7.13 14.13
C GLY A 40 -12.79 5.64 14.31
N ILE A 41 -11.91 4.79 13.79
CA ILE A 41 -12.03 3.33 13.89
C ILE A 41 -11.22 2.83 15.10
N GLN A 42 -11.81 1.94 15.89
CA GLN A 42 -11.16 1.37 17.08
C GLN A 42 -11.17 -0.16 17.03
N TRP A 43 -10.17 -0.76 17.68
CA TRP A 43 -10.19 -2.20 17.93
C TRP A 43 -11.40 -2.57 18.82
N PRO A 44 -12.11 -3.67 18.52
CA PRO A 44 -13.23 -4.13 19.34
C PRO A 44 -12.76 -4.39 20.78
N ARG A 45 -13.41 -3.75 21.77
CA ARG A 45 -12.96 -3.82 23.17
C ARG A 45 -13.23 -5.16 23.86
N ASN A 46 -14.19 -5.96 23.36
CA ASN A 46 -14.77 -7.10 24.12
C ASN A 46 -15.00 -8.40 23.32
N ALA A 47 -14.37 -8.60 22.15
CA ALA A 47 -14.53 -9.85 21.42
C ALA A 47 -13.24 -10.69 21.47
N PRO A 48 -13.24 -11.90 22.07
CA PRO A 48 -12.30 -12.95 21.69
C PRO A 48 -12.76 -13.46 20.32
N GLY A 49 -12.58 -12.63 19.29
CA GLY A 49 -13.12 -12.82 17.97
C GLY A 49 -12.00 -12.90 16.94
N ILE A 50 -12.14 -13.87 16.04
CA ILE A 50 -11.27 -14.13 14.90
C ILE A 50 -11.04 -12.80 14.12
N PRO A 51 -9.79 -12.46 13.73
CA PRO A 51 -9.47 -11.26 12.97
C PRO A 51 -10.32 -11.04 11.71
N ASP A 52 -10.90 -12.11 11.14
CA ASP A 52 -11.68 -12.11 9.90
C ASP A 52 -13.09 -11.47 10.00
N ALA A 53 -13.55 -11.06 11.19
CA ALA A 53 -14.90 -10.51 11.37
C ALA A 53 -14.98 -8.97 11.36
N LEU A 54 -13.87 -8.28 11.08
CA LEU A 54 -13.89 -6.82 10.98
C LEU A 54 -14.61 -6.37 9.69
N PRO A 55 -15.43 -5.30 9.75
CA PRO A 55 -16.03 -4.74 8.54
C PRO A 55 -14.92 -4.28 7.59
N GLN A 56 -15.08 -4.59 6.29
CA GLN A 56 -14.16 -4.18 5.24
C GLN A 56 -14.81 -3.10 4.38
N SER A 57 -14.07 -2.03 4.09
CA SER A 57 -14.49 -1.05 3.10
C SER A 57 -14.26 -1.58 1.68
N PRO A 58 -14.82 -0.93 0.64
CA PRO A 58 -14.45 -1.24 -0.75
C PRO A 58 -12.95 -1.10 -1.01
N PHE A 59 -12.28 -0.16 -0.35
CA PHE A 59 -10.83 0.01 -0.43
C PHE A 59 -10.08 -1.17 0.19
N ASP A 60 -10.52 -1.63 1.37
CA ASP A 60 -9.95 -2.81 2.02
C ASP A 60 -10.12 -4.04 1.12
N ALA A 61 -11.33 -4.29 0.62
CA ALA A 61 -11.62 -5.44 -0.25
C ALA A 61 -10.73 -5.44 -1.50
N ALA A 62 -10.61 -4.29 -2.19
CA ALA A 62 -9.75 -4.11 -3.36
C ALA A 62 -8.27 -4.37 -3.04
N LEU A 63 -7.75 -3.76 -1.96
CA LEU A 63 -6.35 -3.92 -1.55
C LEU A 63 -6.05 -5.37 -1.16
N CYS A 64 -6.89 -5.97 -0.33
CA CYS A 64 -6.69 -7.30 0.23
C CYS A 64 -6.74 -8.39 -0.83
N SER A 65 -7.75 -8.36 -1.70
CA SER A 65 -7.93 -9.34 -2.79
C SER A 65 -6.77 -9.28 -3.78
N ALA A 66 -6.42 -8.06 -4.24
CA ALA A 66 -5.32 -7.87 -5.18
C ALA A 66 -3.97 -8.27 -4.54
N TRP A 67 -3.69 -7.83 -3.32
CA TRP A 67 -2.46 -8.20 -2.60
C TRP A 67 -2.32 -9.72 -2.43
N LYS A 68 -3.40 -10.41 -2.03
CA LYS A 68 -3.44 -11.87 -1.91
C LYS A 68 -3.15 -12.55 -3.25
N GLN A 69 -3.75 -12.07 -4.34
CA GLN A 69 -3.47 -12.61 -5.67
C GLN A 69 -1.99 -12.42 -6.07
N ARG A 70 -1.36 -11.28 -5.74
CA ARG A 70 0.07 -11.07 -6.01
C ARG A 70 0.95 -12.05 -5.24
N VAL A 71 0.50 -12.54 -4.07
CA VAL A 71 1.19 -13.62 -3.34
C VAL A 71 1.09 -14.93 -4.11
N GLU A 72 -0.10 -15.28 -4.58
CA GLU A 72 -0.37 -16.50 -5.35
C GLU A 72 0.41 -16.52 -6.68
N LEU A 73 0.60 -15.35 -7.30
CA LEU A 73 1.40 -15.16 -8.50
C LEU A 73 2.92 -15.11 -8.25
N GLY A 74 3.37 -15.20 -6.99
CA GLY A 74 4.79 -15.25 -6.66
C GLY A 74 5.57 -13.95 -6.90
N LEU A 75 4.90 -12.79 -6.77
CA LEU A 75 5.50 -11.48 -7.06
C LEU A 75 6.31 -10.88 -5.91
N PHE A 76 6.33 -11.55 -4.76
CA PHE A 76 7.09 -11.14 -3.58
C PHE A 76 8.47 -11.79 -3.54
N ARG A 77 9.46 -11.12 -2.92
CA ARG A 77 10.83 -11.68 -2.78
C ARG A 77 10.90 -12.90 -1.86
N TYR A 78 9.97 -12.98 -0.92
CA TYR A 78 9.81 -14.09 0.01
C TYR A 78 8.32 -14.20 0.36
N ARG A 79 7.92 -15.36 0.88
CA ARG A 79 6.55 -15.58 1.33
C ARG A 79 6.44 -15.12 2.78
N LEU A 80 5.56 -14.17 3.07
CA LEU A 80 5.26 -13.79 4.45
C LEU A 80 4.56 -14.96 5.14
N ARG A 81 5.24 -15.59 6.09
CA ARG A 81 4.72 -16.66 6.95
C ARG A 81 4.36 -16.08 8.32
N GLU A 82 3.77 -16.90 9.18
CA GLU A 82 3.65 -16.56 10.61
C GLU A 82 5.04 -16.22 11.18
N LEU A 83 5.19 -14.96 11.59
CA LEU A 83 6.44 -14.46 12.15
C LEU A 83 6.49 -14.79 13.64
N GLN A 84 7.67 -15.19 14.12
CA GLN A 84 7.88 -15.31 15.57
C GLN A 84 7.68 -13.94 16.20
N THR A 85 6.64 -13.83 17.03
CA THR A 85 6.15 -12.57 17.57
C THR A 85 6.13 -12.63 19.08
N GLN A 86 6.69 -11.60 19.73
CA GLN A 86 6.66 -11.47 21.19
C GLN A 86 6.32 -10.04 21.60
N ILE A 87 5.57 -9.90 22.70
CA ILE A 87 5.39 -8.61 23.36
C ILE A 87 6.56 -8.43 24.33
N LEU A 88 7.32 -7.36 24.15
CA LEU A 88 8.46 -7.03 24.99
C LEU A 88 7.98 -6.56 26.37
N PRO A 89 8.72 -6.89 27.45
CA PRO A 89 8.38 -6.41 28.79
C PRO A 89 8.50 -4.88 28.87
N GLY A 90 7.63 -4.27 29.68
CA GLY A 90 7.60 -2.83 29.93
C GLY A 90 6.21 -2.22 29.76
N ALA A 91 6.03 -0.98 30.22
CA ALA A 91 4.72 -0.32 30.25
C ALA A 91 4.13 0.00 28.87
N VAL A 92 4.97 0.03 27.82
CA VAL A 92 4.57 0.38 26.46
C VAL A 92 4.06 -0.84 25.67
N GLY A 93 4.51 -2.05 26.02
CA GLY A 93 4.08 -3.28 25.35
C GLY A 93 4.49 -3.36 23.87
N PHE A 94 5.74 -3.03 23.53
CA PHE A 94 6.23 -3.12 22.15
C PHE A 94 6.09 -4.54 21.59
N VAL A 95 5.67 -4.65 20.33
CA VAL A 95 5.63 -5.91 19.59
C VAL A 95 6.91 -6.08 18.80
N ALA A 96 7.64 -7.18 19.03
CA ALA A 96 8.81 -7.57 18.27
C ALA A 96 8.49 -8.77 17.37
N GLN A 97 8.77 -8.66 16.08
CA GLN A 97 8.58 -9.72 15.09
C GLN A 97 9.91 -10.07 14.42
N LEU A 98 10.25 -11.36 14.37
CA LEU A 98 11.44 -11.84 13.68
C LEU A 98 11.12 -12.29 12.26
N ASN A 99 11.63 -11.56 11.27
CA ASN A 99 11.57 -11.92 9.85
C ASN A 99 12.98 -12.05 9.26
N VAL A 100 13.51 -13.28 9.28
CA VAL A 100 14.87 -13.59 8.81
C VAL A 100 14.99 -13.39 7.29
N GLU A 101 14.02 -13.85 6.51
CA GLU A 101 14.04 -13.74 5.05
C GLU A 101 14.09 -12.27 4.62
N ARG A 102 13.34 -11.39 5.27
CA ARG A 102 13.41 -9.95 5.01
C ARG A 102 14.78 -9.37 5.30
N GLY A 103 15.42 -9.80 6.39
CA GLY A 103 16.77 -9.36 6.74
C GLY A 103 17.80 -9.75 5.68
N VAL A 104 17.73 -11.00 5.20
CA VAL A 104 18.64 -11.56 4.18
C VAL A 104 18.38 -10.97 2.80
N GLN A 105 17.12 -10.79 2.41
CA GLN A 105 16.68 -10.29 1.10
C GLN A 105 16.66 -8.74 1.02
N ARG A 106 17.04 -8.05 2.10
CA ARG A 106 17.05 -6.60 2.16
C ARG A 106 18.05 -6.05 1.15
N ARG A 107 17.60 -5.11 0.33
CA ARG A 107 18.50 -4.37 -0.57
C ARG A 107 19.49 -3.53 0.25
N PRO A 108 20.76 -3.41 -0.16
CA PRO A 108 21.66 -2.40 0.36
C PRO A 108 21.03 -0.99 0.33
N PRO A 109 21.13 -0.21 1.41
CA PRO A 109 20.69 1.18 1.41
C PRO A 109 21.46 2.00 0.37
N GLN A 110 20.80 3.01 -0.19
CA GLN A 110 21.47 4.00 -1.03
C GLN A 110 22.35 4.92 -0.16
N THR A 111 23.43 5.45 -0.73
CA THR A 111 24.23 6.48 -0.04
C THR A 111 23.48 7.80 -0.05
N ILE A 112 23.06 8.25 1.13
CA ILE A 112 22.29 9.48 1.29
C ILE A 112 23.24 10.62 1.66
N LYS A 113 23.37 11.59 0.76
CA LYS A 113 24.22 12.78 0.99
C LYS A 113 23.44 13.97 1.53
N SER A 114 22.13 14.02 1.24
CA SER A 114 21.25 15.11 1.65
C SER A 114 19.80 14.64 1.61
N VAL A 115 18.98 15.19 2.52
CA VAL A 115 17.53 15.00 2.50
C VAL A 115 16.86 15.65 1.28
N ARG A 116 17.59 16.50 0.54
CA ARG A 116 17.15 17.14 -0.70
C ARG A 116 17.91 16.63 -1.92
N GLN A 117 18.55 15.46 -1.84
CA GLN A 117 19.28 14.93 -3.00
C GLN A 117 18.34 14.76 -4.20
N ALA A 118 18.87 15.01 -5.40
CA ALA A 118 18.10 14.91 -6.63
C ALA A 118 17.76 13.44 -6.94
N PHE A 119 16.74 13.25 -7.78
CA PHE A 119 16.42 11.94 -8.34
C PHE A 119 17.59 11.43 -9.19
N ASP A 120 17.87 10.13 -9.07
CA ASP A 120 18.90 9.45 -9.85
C ASP A 120 18.25 8.29 -10.65
N PRO A 121 18.15 8.40 -11.99
CA PRO A 121 17.54 7.36 -12.82
C PRO A 121 18.36 6.06 -12.85
N VAL A 122 19.64 6.09 -12.50
CA VAL A 122 20.52 4.90 -12.49
C VAL A 122 20.21 4.05 -11.26
N GLN A 123 19.97 4.68 -10.11
CA GLN A 123 19.56 3.99 -8.90
C GLN A 123 18.17 3.35 -9.05
N PHE A 124 17.83 2.44 -8.14
CA PHE A 124 16.48 1.88 -8.13
C PHE A 124 15.44 3.00 -7.91
N ASN A 125 14.38 2.96 -8.70
CA ASN A 125 13.21 3.80 -8.57
C ASN A 125 11.97 3.04 -9.05
N PHE A 126 10.79 3.58 -8.75
CA PHE A 126 9.53 2.90 -9.03
C PHE A 126 9.13 2.84 -10.51
N ASN A 127 9.88 3.45 -11.43
CA ASN A 127 9.71 3.20 -12.88
C ASN A 127 10.34 1.87 -13.32
N LYS A 128 11.04 1.16 -12.43
CA LYS A 128 11.73 -0.11 -12.71
C LYS A 128 11.02 -1.34 -12.13
N ILE A 129 9.85 -1.16 -11.50
CA ILE A 129 9.05 -2.28 -10.97
C ILE A 129 8.38 -3.05 -12.11
N ARG A 130 8.00 -4.30 -11.86
CA ARG A 130 7.22 -5.06 -12.83
C ARG A 130 5.79 -4.51 -12.88
N PRO A 131 5.12 -4.46 -14.05
CA PRO A 131 3.73 -4.01 -14.15
C PRO A 131 2.78 -4.73 -13.18
N GLY A 132 2.97 -6.04 -12.96
CA GLY A 132 2.15 -6.82 -12.04
C GLY A 132 2.28 -6.46 -10.54
N GLU A 133 3.30 -5.68 -10.16
CA GLU A 133 3.46 -5.18 -8.78
C GLU A 133 2.46 -4.05 -8.46
N VAL A 134 1.90 -3.39 -9.48
CA VAL A 134 0.89 -2.35 -9.30
C VAL A 134 -0.47 -3.00 -9.05
N LEU A 135 -1.19 -2.54 -8.02
CA LEU A 135 -2.53 -2.99 -7.72
C LEU A 135 -3.56 -2.14 -8.50
N PHE A 136 -3.51 -0.84 -8.29
CA PHE A 136 -4.40 0.15 -8.89
C PHE A 136 -3.86 1.56 -8.66
N ARG A 137 -4.51 2.55 -9.28
CA ARG A 137 -4.27 3.97 -9.08
C ARG A 137 -5.36 4.56 -8.18
N LEU A 138 -4.97 5.30 -7.13
CA LEU A 138 -5.93 6.03 -6.31
C LEU A 138 -6.38 7.29 -7.03
N HIS A 139 -7.68 7.41 -7.27
CA HIS A 139 -8.29 8.52 -8.00
C HIS A 139 -9.45 9.13 -7.21
N ARG A 140 -9.17 10.25 -6.52
CA ARG A 140 -10.20 11.04 -5.85
C ARG A 140 -11.05 11.78 -6.88
N GLU A 141 -12.37 11.67 -6.77
CA GLU A 141 -13.30 12.49 -7.52
C GLU A 141 -13.08 13.98 -7.20
N PRO A 142 -13.13 14.86 -8.21
CA PRO A 142 -12.98 16.30 -8.00
C PRO A 142 -14.17 16.84 -7.18
N ASP A 143 -13.89 17.68 -6.19
CA ASP A 143 -14.94 18.33 -5.38
C ASP A 143 -15.79 19.31 -6.21
N LEU A 144 -15.18 19.91 -7.24
CA LEU A 144 -15.81 20.89 -8.13
C LEU A 144 -15.41 20.63 -9.59
N PRO A 145 -16.31 20.87 -10.56
CA PRO A 145 -15.96 20.82 -11.97
C PRO A 145 -14.81 21.81 -12.29
N GLY A 146 -13.70 21.30 -12.85
CA GLY A 146 -12.58 22.13 -13.28
C GLY A 146 -11.38 22.21 -12.32
N THR A 147 -11.34 21.42 -11.25
CA THR A 147 -10.09 21.20 -10.49
C THR A 147 -9.17 20.27 -11.27
N LEU A 148 -8.05 20.77 -11.79
CA LEU A 148 -7.34 20.15 -12.92
C LEU A 148 -6.08 19.34 -12.59
N LEU A 149 -5.59 19.32 -11.34
CA LEU A 149 -4.33 18.64 -11.03
C LEU A 149 -4.47 17.77 -9.79
N GLN A 150 -4.85 16.53 -10.04
CA GLN A 150 -4.69 15.45 -9.08
C GLN A 150 -3.35 14.76 -9.34
N GLU A 151 -2.61 14.52 -8.26
CA GLU A 151 -1.40 13.70 -8.35
C GLU A 151 -1.79 12.25 -8.66
N ASP A 152 -1.05 11.62 -9.57
CA ASP A 152 -1.13 10.20 -9.84
C ASP A 152 -0.52 9.42 -8.66
N ILE A 153 -1.34 8.69 -7.91
CA ILE A 153 -0.91 7.90 -6.77
C ILE A 153 -1.09 6.43 -7.08
N LEU A 154 0.01 5.73 -7.38
CA LEU A 154 -0.02 4.29 -7.57
C LEU A 154 -0.01 3.58 -6.22
N VAL A 155 -0.87 2.57 -6.08
CA VAL A 155 -0.82 1.60 -4.98
C VAL A 155 -0.07 0.38 -5.47
N VAL A 156 1.09 0.12 -4.89
CA VAL A 156 2.03 -0.92 -5.33
C VAL A 156 2.28 -1.89 -4.18
N ILE A 157 2.39 -3.18 -4.44
CA ILE A 157 2.80 -4.11 -3.38
C ILE A 157 4.19 -3.76 -2.86
N ASN A 158 4.40 -3.86 -1.55
CA ASN A 158 5.75 -3.93 -1.05
C ASN A 158 6.26 -5.36 -1.25
N VAL A 159 7.10 -5.60 -2.27
CA VAL A 159 7.68 -6.93 -2.57
C VAL A 159 8.54 -7.50 -1.43
N SER A 160 8.78 -6.73 -0.36
CA SER A 160 9.39 -7.16 0.91
C SER A 160 8.52 -6.72 2.10
N PRO A 161 7.33 -7.33 2.27
CA PRO A 161 6.28 -6.84 3.15
C PRO A 161 6.66 -7.02 4.62
N LEU A 162 6.13 -6.13 5.46
CA LEU A 162 6.34 -6.19 6.91
C LEU A 162 5.25 -7.06 7.53
N GLU A 163 4.03 -6.80 7.10
CA GLU A 163 2.82 -7.51 7.50
C GLU A 163 1.95 -7.74 6.25
N TRP A 164 0.91 -8.56 6.39
CA TRP A 164 -0.09 -8.75 5.36
C TRP A 164 -0.71 -7.41 4.93
N GLY A 165 -0.97 -7.25 3.63
CA GLY A 165 -1.52 -5.99 3.07
C GLY A 165 -0.52 -4.83 2.99
N HIS A 166 0.77 -5.04 3.29
CA HIS A 166 1.77 -3.97 3.16
C HIS A 166 1.97 -3.56 1.69
N VAL A 167 1.51 -2.34 1.38
CA VAL A 167 1.63 -1.66 0.09
C VAL A 167 2.42 -0.36 0.22
N LEU A 168 2.80 0.23 -0.90
CA LEU A 168 3.46 1.51 -1.04
C LEU A 168 2.55 2.45 -1.84
N LEU A 169 2.39 3.68 -1.35
CA LEU A 169 1.80 4.77 -2.12
C LEU A 169 2.94 5.48 -2.86
N VAL A 170 2.90 5.42 -4.19
CA VAL A 170 3.94 5.96 -5.06
C VAL A 170 3.37 7.14 -5.85
N PRO A 171 3.60 8.38 -5.38
CA PRO A 171 3.14 9.57 -6.08
C PRO A 171 4.03 9.86 -7.30
N GLU A 172 3.39 10.07 -8.45
CA GLU A 172 3.99 10.67 -9.64
C GLU A 172 5.32 10.03 -10.09
N PRO A 173 5.42 8.68 -10.20
CA PRO A 173 6.70 8.02 -10.51
C PRO A 173 7.31 8.48 -11.83
N ALA A 174 6.48 8.79 -12.82
CA ALA A 174 6.90 9.30 -14.13
C ALA A 174 7.58 10.67 -14.07
N ARG A 175 7.27 11.50 -13.05
CA ARG A 175 7.85 12.84 -12.88
C ARG A 175 9.25 12.83 -12.26
N GLN A 176 9.74 11.67 -11.82
CA GLN A 176 11.12 11.52 -11.33
C GLN A 176 11.46 12.53 -10.23
N LEU A 177 10.52 12.71 -9.29
CA LEU A 177 10.65 13.69 -8.22
C LEU A 177 11.62 13.19 -7.13
N PRO A 178 12.35 14.10 -6.45
CA PRO A 178 13.07 13.74 -5.24
C PRO A 178 12.09 13.28 -4.15
N GLN A 179 12.56 12.45 -3.20
CA GLN A 179 11.75 11.93 -2.11
C GLN A 179 11.42 13.02 -1.06
N ARG A 180 10.49 13.91 -1.45
CA ARG A 180 9.96 14.99 -0.63
C ARG A 180 8.46 14.88 -0.61
N LEU A 181 7.89 14.93 0.59
CA LEU A 181 6.44 14.87 0.73
C LEU A 181 5.80 16.15 0.17
N LEU A 182 4.96 15.98 -0.84
CA LEU A 182 4.17 17.05 -1.44
C LEU A 182 2.77 17.10 -0.81
N PRO A 183 2.06 18.24 -0.89
CA PRO A 183 0.71 18.36 -0.33
C PRO A 183 -0.29 17.33 -0.87
N GLY A 184 -0.22 16.98 -2.16
CA GLY A 184 -1.11 15.97 -2.75
C GLY A 184 -0.82 14.57 -2.20
N ALA A 185 0.45 14.17 -2.16
CA ALA A 185 0.88 12.89 -1.60
C ALA A 185 0.55 12.76 -0.11
N LEU A 186 0.70 13.85 0.66
CA LEU A 186 0.28 13.87 2.07
C LEU A 186 -1.23 13.68 2.20
N ARG A 187 -2.03 14.39 1.38
CA ARG A 187 -3.48 14.24 1.35
C ARG A 187 -3.87 12.80 1.01
N ALA A 188 -3.32 12.24 -0.06
CA ALA A 188 -3.60 10.87 -0.49
C ALA A 188 -3.26 9.85 0.60
N GLY A 189 -2.16 10.05 1.33
CA GLY A 189 -1.80 9.21 2.47
C GLY A 189 -2.83 9.28 3.61
N ILE A 190 -3.35 10.47 3.93
CA ILE A 190 -4.41 10.64 4.93
C ILE A 190 -5.72 10.01 4.44
N GLU A 191 -6.12 10.29 3.20
CA GLU A 191 -7.35 9.78 2.61
C GLU A 191 -7.33 8.24 2.51
N ALA A 192 -6.19 7.63 2.18
CA ALA A 192 -6.03 6.17 2.23
C ALA A 192 -6.31 5.59 3.64
N VAL A 193 -5.93 6.29 4.71
CA VAL A 193 -6.28 5.87 6.08
C VAL A 193 -7.78 5.99 6.33
N LEU A 194 -8.41 7.07 5.85
CA LEU A 194 -9.86 7.30 6.02
C LEU A 194 -10.71 6.38 5.13
N LEU A 195 -10.16 5.83 4.05
CA LEU A 195 -10.83 4.86 3.18
C LEU A 195 -10.86 3.45 3.80
N SER A 196 -9.90 3.11 4.66
CA SER A 196 -9.81 1.79 5.29
C SER A 196 -10.69 1.71 6.53
N LEU A 197 -11.47 0.64 6.68
CA LEU A 197 -12.18 0.30 7.91
C LEU A 197 -11.35 -0.55 8.88
N HIS A 198 -10.11 -0.92 8.51
CA HIS A 198 -9.25 -1.70 9.38
C HIS A 198 -8.59 -0.82 10.48
N PRO A 199 -8.83 -1.08 11.79
CA PRO A 199 -8.29 -0.30 12.92
C PRO A 199 -6.75 -0.31 13.04
N GLY A 200 -6.10 -1.12 12.22
CA GLY A 200 -4.66 -1.39 12.19
C GLY A 200 -3.97 -0.84 10.94
N PHE A 201 -4.73 -0.34 9.96
CA PHE A 201 -4.14 0.27 8.77
C PHE A 201 -3.45 1.58 9.15
N ARG A 202 -2.20 1.74 8.72
CA ARG A 202 -1.36 2.89 9.05
C ARG A 202 -0.58 3.29 7.81
N VAL A 203 -0.40 4.59 7.63
CA VAL A 203 0.46 5.16 6.59
C VAL A 203 1.61 5.88 7.28
N GLY A 204 2.83 5.66 6.77
CA GLY A 204 4.04 6.32 7.24
C GLY A 204 4.90 6.77 6.07
N PHE A 205 5.68 7.82 6.29
CA PHE A 205 6.65 8.34 5.33
C PHE A 205 8.04 8.38 5.97
N ASN A 206 8.99 7.68 5.36
CA ASN A 206 10.40 7.77 5.72
C ASN A 206 11.08 8.70 4.73
N SER A 207 11.59 9.83 5.21
CA SER A 207 12.44 10.69 4.40
C SER A 207 13.83 10.06 4.21
N LEU A 208 14.58 10.56 3.24
CA LEU A 208 16.00 10.26 3.08
C LEU A 208 16.74 10.51 4.40
N GLY A 209 17.51 9.52 4.86
CA GLY A 209 18.21 9.52 6.14
C GLY A 209 17.38 8.95 7.29
N GLY A 210 16.05 8.87 7.15
CA GLY A 210 15.13 8.22 8.09
C GLY A 210 15.01 6.71 7.87
N LEU A 211 16.12 6.02 7.58
CA LEU A 211 16.17 4.59 7.25
C LEU A 211 15.32 4.18 6.03
N ALA A 212 14.95 5.14 5.17
CA ALA A 212 14.38 4.88 3.86
C ALA A 212 15.33 4.00 3.05
N SER A 213 14.79 2.96 2.39
CA SER A 213 15.60 2.05 1.59
C SER A 213 15.72 2.49 0.13
N VAL A 214 14.73 3.26 -0.35
CA VAL A 214 14.59 3.90 -1.67
C VAL A 214 14.41 5.38 -1.42
#